data_AF-A0A9D8V6T4-F1
#
_entry.id   AF-A0A9D8V6T4-F1
#
_cell.length_a   1.000
_cell.length_b   1.000
_cell.length_c   1.000
_cell.angle_alpha   90.00
_cell.angle_beta   90.00
_cell.angle_gamma   90.00
#
_symmetry.space_group_name_H-M   'P 1'
#
loop_
_entity.id
_entity.type
_entity.pdbx_description
1 polymer ?
#
loop_
_entity_poly.entity_id
_entity_poly.type
_entity_poly.pdbx_seq_one_letter_code
_entity_poly.pdbx_strand_id
1 'polypeptide(L)'
;MKSILLFLGMLLSFSVSAESQHGDSMPEAGPTITLAAAISGHQESSQKISGQITEVCQKKGCFMVLTDGQQFARVTFKDYAFFVPIDSSSKDAVVYGQLTSRILSPDQANHYEEDAGRKGRHLEPVTEYSIVASSVVIR
;
A
#
# COMPACT_ATOMS: atom_id res chain seq x y z
N MET A 1 58.97 22.96 -9.94
CA MET A 1 58.24 21.67 -9.93
C MET A 1 57.57 21.47 -8.58
N LYS A 2 56.31 21.90 -8.42
CA LYS A 2 55.43 21.49 -7.30
C LYS A 2 54.01 21.49 -7.86
N SER A 3 53.61 20.37 -8.44
CA SER A 3 52.27 20.20 -9.02
C SER A 3 51.21 20.32 -7.94
N ILE A 4 50.27 21.22 -8.19
CA ILE A 4 48.97 21.33 -7.54
C ILE A 4 48.19 20.03 -7.82
N LEU A 5 47.91 19.25 -6.78
CA LEU A 5 46.84 18.24 -6.84
C LEU A 5 45.58 18.87 -6.26
N LEU A 6 44.70 19.33 -7.16
CA LEU A 6 43.31 19.65 -6.88
C LEU A 6 42.54 18.33 -6.72
N PHE A 7 42.26 17.93 -5.48
CA PHE A 7 41.27 16.89 -5.20
C PHE A 7 39.87 17.51 -5.33
N LEU A 8 39.26 17.33 -6.49
CA LEU A 8 37.86 17.65 -6.74
C LEU A 8 37.00 16.59 -6.03
N GLY A 9 36.57 16.89 -4.81
CA GLY A 9 35.63 16.05 -4.06
C GLY A 9 34.24 16.10 -4.70
N MET A 10 33.86 15.03 -5.38
CA MET A 10 32.50 14.82 -5.90
C MET A 10 31.58 14.47 -4.73
N LEU A 11 30.85 15.47 -4.22
CA LEU A 11 29.75 15.29 -3.26
C LEU A 11 28.57 14.61 -3.95
N LEU A 12 28.46 13.28 -3.79
CA LEU A 12 27.24 12.54 -4.12
C LEU A 12 26.11 13.01 -3.19
N SER A 13 25.21 13.80 -3.74
CA SER A 13 23.99 14.22 -3.05
C SER A 13 23.03 13.03 -3.03
N PHE A 14 23.01 12.29 -1.93
CA PHE A 14 21.99 11.28 -1.69
C PHE A 14 20.69 12.01 -1.32
N SER A 15 19.74 12.07 -2.25
CA SER A 15 18.37 12.48 -1.93
C SER A 15 17.74 11.39 -1.07
N VAL A 16 17.67 11.62 0.25
CA VAL A 16 16.87 10.77 1.14
C VAL A 16 15.41 11.08 0.84
N SER A 17 14.65 10.12 0.28
CA SER A 17 13.19 10.27 0.19
C SER A 17 12.63 10.34 1.61
N ALA A 18 11.76 11.30 1.87
CA ALA A 18 11.11 11.48 3.17
C ALA A 18 10.07 10.36 3.38
N GLU A 19 10.51 9.26 3.99
CA GLU A 19 9.65 8.15 4.39
C GLU A 19 8.83 8.54 5.62
N SER A 20 7.51 8.34 5.58
CA SER A 20 6.59 8.67 6.69
C SER A 20 5.93 7.40 7.22
N GLN A 21 5.94 7.21 8.53
CA GLN A 21 5.36 6.04 9.20
C GLN A 21 4.10 6.43 9.99
N HIS A 22 3.10 5.55 9.93
CA HIS A 22 1.80 5.70 10.57
C HIS A 22 1.40 4.41 11.28
N GLY A 23 0.75 4.53 12.43
CA GLY A 23 0.42 3.39 13.29
C GLY A 23 1.59 2.93 14.16
N ASP A 24 1.66 1.63 14.42
CA ASP A 24 2.71 1.00 15.20
C ASP A 24 4.07 1.04 14.49
N SER A 25 5.15 0.70 15.21
CA SER A 25 6.46 0.47 14.61
C SER A 25 6.44 -0.68 13.61
N MET A 26 6.95 -0.42 12.40
CA MET A 26 7.14 -1.47 11.39
C MET A 26 8.08 -2.55 11.93
N PRO A 27 7.71 -3.84 11.94
CA PRO A 27 8.59 -4.89 12.43
C PRO A 27 9.88 -5.02 11.60
N GLU A 28 11.03 -5.02 12.27
CA GLU A 28 12.33 -5.23 11.63
C GLU A 28 12.44 -6.63 11.00
N ALA A 29 11.91 -7.63 11.70
CA ALA A 29 11.95 -9.02 11.27
C ALA A 29 11.03 -9.32 10.08
N GLY A 30 11.39 -10.37 9.33
CA GLY A 30 10.61 -10.88 8.20
C GLY A 30 10.87 -10.13 6.89
N PRO A 31 10.58 -10.77 5.74
CA PRO A 31 10.71 -10.12 4.43
C PRO A 31 9.54 -9.17 4.17
N THR A 32 9.77 -8.18 3.30
CA THR A 32 8.69 -7.47 2.60
C THR A 32 8.39 -8.22 1.31
N ILE A 33 7.13 -8.58 1.09
CA ILE A 33 6.64 -9.23 -0.12
C ILE A 33 5.69 -8.30 -0.87
N THR A 34 5.53 -8.49 -2.17
CA THR A 34 4.59 -7.69 -2.95
C THR A 34 3.14 -8.11 -2.67
N LEU A 35 2.18 -7.23 -2.94
CA LEU A 35 0.76 -7.56 -2.82
C LEU A 35 0.37 -8.79 -3.66
N ALA A 36 0.88 -8.91 -4.89
CA ALA A 36 0.59 -10.09 -5.72
C ALA A 36 1.15 -11.39 -5.14
N ALA A 37 2.33 -11.33 -4.51
CA ALA A 37 2.91 -12.47 -3.81
C ALA A 37 2.12 -12.84 -2.55
N ALA A 38 1.66 -11.85 -1.79
CA ALA A 38 0.83 -12.08 -0.60
C ALA A 38 -0.50 -12.77 -0.96
N ILE A 39 -1.16 -12.30 -2.02
CA ILE A 39 -2.41 -12.88 -2.53
C ILE A 39 -2.22 -14.34 -2.97
N SER A 40 -1.14 -14.64 -3.70
CA SER A 40 -0.85 -16.00 -4.17
C SER A 40 -0.49 -16.96 -3.03
N GLY A 41 0.06 -16.44 -1.93
CA GLY A 41 0.58 -17.25 -0.82
C GLY A 41 -0.47 -17.70 0.21
N HIS A 42 -1.65 -17.06 0.25
CA HIS A 42 -2.76 -17.37 1.19
C HIS A 42 -2.32 -17.52 2.66
N GLN A 43 -1.42 -16.66 3.15
CA GLN A 43 -1.01 -16.70 4.56
C GLN A 43 -1.92 -15.84 5.42
N GLU A 44 -2.50 -16.44 6.45
CA GLU A 44 -3.41 -15.78 7.41
C GLU A 44 -2.68 -14.96 8.49
N SER A 45 -1.34 -14.95 8.51
CA SER A 45 -0.55 -14.17 9.45
C SER A 45 -0.31 -12.74 8.95
N SER A 46 0.02 -11.82 9.86
CA SER A 46 0.41 -10.47 9.46
C SER A 46 1.77 -10.47 8.74
N GLN A 47 1.81 -9.83 7.58
CA GLN A 47 2.98 -9.76 6.71
C GLN A 47 3.31 -8.31 6.35
N LYS A 48 4.56 -8.07 5.94
CA LYS A 48 4.97 -6.80 5.33
C LYS A 48 4.67 -6.88 3.84
N ILE A 49 3.68 -6.11 3.39
CA ILE A 49 3.14 -6.13 2.04
C ILE A 49 3.44 -4.80 1.36
N SER A 50 4.13 -4.82 0.23
CA SER A 50 4.43 -3.62 -0.57
C SER A 50 3.51 -3.46 -1.77
N GLY A 51 3.22 -2.21 -2.12
CA GLY A 51 2.55 -1.83 -3.37
C GLY A 51 2.44 -0.32 -3.51
N GLN A 52 1.76 0.12 -4.57
CA GLN A 52 1.48 1.54 -4.81
C GLN A 52 0.12 1.93 -4.22
N ILE A 53 0.03 3.11 -3.61
CA ILE A 53 -1.24 3.70 -3.18
C ILE A 53 -1.91 4.33 -4.41
N THR A 54 -3.09 3.86 -4.80
CA THR A 54 -3.84 4.45 -5.93
C THR A 54 -5.03 5.29 -5.49
N GLU A 55 -5.61 4.98 -4.33
CA GLU A 55 -6.75 5.68 -3.79
C GLU A 55 -6.57 5.89 -2.29
N VAL A 56 -7.00 7.05 -1.78
CA VAL A 56 -7.07 7.34 -0.34
C VAL A 56 -8.42 7.98 -0.05
N CYS A 57 -9.03 7.64 1.08
CA CYS A 57 -10.24 8.29 1.55
C CYS A 57 -10.04 9.80 1.71
N GLN A 58 -10.62 10.61 0.83
CA GLN A 58 -10.42 12.07 0.85
C GLN A 58 -11.07 12.78 2.05
N LYS A 59 -11.97 12.11 2.78
CA LYS A 59 -12.61 12.69 3.97
C LYS A 59 -11.62 12.87 5.13
N LYS A 60 -10.78 11.87 5.38
CA LYS A 60 -9.86 11.84 6.54
C LYS A 60 -8.77 10.77 6.47
N GLY A 61 -8.53 10.17 5.31
CA GLY A 61 -7.48 9.17 5.13
C GLY A 61 -7.70 7.89 5.93
N CYS A 62 -8.96 7.47 6.12
CA CYS A 62 -9.30 6.30 6.94
C CYS A 62 -9.26 4.95 6.21
N PHE A 63 -9.02 4.97 4.91
CA PHE A 63 -8.65 3.80 4.12
C PHE A 63 -7.76 4.23 2.96
N MET A 64 -7.03 3.29 2.39
CA MET A 64 -6.34 3.44 1.12
C MET A 64 -6.50 2.18 0.25
N VAL A 65 -6.22 2.27 -1.05
CA VAL A 65 -6.15 1.12 -1.95
C VAL A 65 -4.69 0.92 -2.34
N LEU A 66 -4.17 -0.27 -2.04
CA LEU A 66 -2.83 -0.70 -2.41
C LEU A 66 -2.92 -1.55 -3.68
N THR A 67 -2.04 -1.33 -4.66
CA THR A 67 -2.03 -2.07 -5.93
C THR A 67 -0.66 -2.62 -6.28
N ASP A 68 -0.65 -3.75 -6.99
CA ASP A 68 0.53 -4.38 -7.60
C ASP A 68 0.10 -5.04 -8.92
N GLY A 69 0.44 -4.41 -10.04
CA GLY A 69 -0.07 -4.82 -11.35
C GLY A 69 -1.60 -4.76 -11.42
N GLN A 70 -2.24 -5.91 -11.66
CA GLN A 70 -3.70 -6.04 -11.68
C GLN A 70 -4.31 -6.34 -10.31
N GLN A 71 -3.48 -6.62 -9.30
CA GLN A 71 -3.95 -6.94 -7.96
C GLN A 71 -4.18 -5.65 -7.18
N PHE A 72 -5.23 -5.64 -6.38
CA PHE A 72 -5.54 -4.53 -5.49
C PHE A 72 -6.11 -5.04 -4.17
N ALA A 73 -5.84 -4.33 -3.09
CA ALA A 73 -6.43 -4.59 -1.79
C ALA A 73 -6.81 -3.28 -1.11
N ARG A 74 -8.00 -3.27 -0.50
CA ARG A 74 -8.41 -2.16 0.36
C ARG A 74 -7.70 -2.30 1.70
N VAL A 75 -6.95 -1.28 2.08
CA VAL A 75 -6.25 -1.21 3.37
C VAL A 75 -7.06 -0.36 4.33
N THR A 76 -7.37 -0.93 5.49
CA THR A 76 -7.96 -0.25 6.64
C THR A 76 -7.02 -0.37 7.83
N PHE A 77 -7.20 0.50 8.82
CA PHE A 77 -6.27 0.60 9.94
C PHE A 77 -6.89 -0.06 11.17
N LYS A 78 -6.11 -0.94 11.81
CA LYS A 78 -6.51 -1.75 12.96
C LYS A 78 -7.12 -0.86 14.04
N ASP A 79 -8.27 -1.28 14.56
CA ASP A 79 -9.03 -0.58 15.61
C ASP A 79 -9.35 0.89 15.28
N TYR A 80 -9.27 1.27 13.99
CA TYR A 80 -9.45 2.64 13.54
C TYR A 80 -8.45 3.62 14.22
N ALA A 81 -7.28 3.11 14.61
CA ALA A 81 -6.36 3.78 15.53
C ALA A 81 -5.55 4.93 14.91
N PHE A 82 -5.40 4.95 13.59
CA PHE A 82 -4.63 5.96 12.86
C PHE A 82 -5.17 6.17 11.44
N PHE A 83 -4.70 7.23 10.80
CA PHE A 83 -5.04 7.60 9.42
C PHE A 83 -3.78 7.95 8.64
N VAL A 84 -3.85 7.89 7.31
CA VAL A 84 -2.76 8.30 6.41
C VAL A 84 -3.07 9.67 5.78
N PRO A 85 -2.06 10.42 5.29
CA PRO A 85 -2.30 11.68 4.59
C PRO A 85 -3.16 11.47 3.33
N ILE A 86 -4.15 12.35 3.12
CA ILE A 86 -5.10 12.24 2.00
C ILE A 86 -4.46 12.42 0.62
N ASP A 87 -3.26 13.00 0.59
CA ASP A 87 -2.41 13.26 -0.58
C ASP A 87 -1.35 12.16 -0.81
N SER A 88 -1.53 10.98 -0.20
CA SER A 88 -0.59 9.85 -0.35
C SER A 88 -0.78 9.04 -1.63
N SER A 89 -1.76 9.38 -2.47
CA SER A 89 -1.94 8.72 -3.78
C SER A 89 -0.67 8.83 -4.64
N SER A 90 -0.44 7.82 -5.47
CA SER A 90 0.73 7.62 -6.32
C SER A 90 2.06 7.36 -5.61
N LYS A 91 2.08 7.31 -4.27
CA LYS A 91 3.26 6.94 -3.48
C LYS A 91 3.37 5.43 -3.32
N ASP A 92 4.58 4.97 -3.07
CA ASP A 92 4.82 3.58 -2.68
C ASP A 92 4.60 3.41 -1.19
N ALA A 93 4.11 2.24 -0.79
CA ALA A 93 3.90 1.94 0.62
C ALA A 93 4.30 0.50 0.98
N VAL A 94 4.72 0.34 2.23
CA VAL A 94 4.84 -0.95 2.90
C VAL A 94 3.84 -0.97 4.05
N VAL A 95 2.96 -1.94 4.03
CA VAL A 95 1.91 -2.15 5.03
C VAL A 95 2.26 -3.39 5.85
N TYR A 96 2.22 -3.29 7.17
CA TYR A 96 2.20 -4.47 8.03
C TYR A 96 0.78 -4.74 8.49
N GLY A 97 0.22 -5.88 8.08
CA GLY A 97 -1.17 -6.20 8.34
C GLY A 97 -1.56 -7.60 7.91
N GLN A 98 -2.78 -7.99 8.27
CA GLN A 98 -3.37 -9.27 7.88
C GLN A 98 -4.16 -9.09 6.58
N LEU A 99 -3.83 -9.88 5.56
CA LEU A 99 -4.56 -9.97 4.30
C LEU A 99 -5.70 -10.97 4.46
N THR A 100 -6.89 -10.58 4.03
CA THR A 100 -8.08 -11.44 3.96
C THR A 100 -8.74 -11.28 2.60
N SER A 101 -9.61 -12.22 2.25
CA SER A 101 -10.39 -12.15 1.01
C SER A 101 -11.84 -12.52 1.25
N ARG A 102 -12.74 -11.99 0.41
CA ARG A 102 -14.13 -12.43 0.34
C ARG A 102 -14.60 -12.45 -1.11
N ILE A 103 -15.55 -13.33 -1.40
CA ILE A 103 -16.20 -13.40 -2.71
C ILE A 103 -17.38 -12.45 -2.70
N LEU A 104 -17.42 -11.53 -3.66
CA LEU A 104 -18.57 -10.70 -3.98
C LEU A 104 -19.39 -11.38 -5.07
N SER A 105 -20.71 -11.42 -4.90
CA SER A 105 -21.59 -11.79 -6.00
C SER A 105 -21.51 -10.75 -7.13
N PRO A 106 -21.89 -11.11 -8.38
CA PRO A 106 -21.97 -10.16 -9.48
C PRO A 106 -22.77 -8.90 -9.13
N ASP A 107 -23.92 -9.06 -8.45
CA ASP A 107 -24.77 -7.94 -8.03
C ASP A 107 -24.08 -7.02 -7.01
N GLN A 108 -23.35 -7.60 -6.04
CA GLN A 108 -22.59 -6.82 -5.05
C GLN A 108 -21.46 -6.03 -5.71
N ALA A 109 -20.70 -6.69 -6.59
CA ALA A 109 -19.61 -6.04 -7.31
C ALA A 109 -20.13 -4.92 -8.22
N ASN A 110 -21.26 -5.14 -8.91
CA ASN A 110 -21.92 -4.13 -9.74
C ASN A 110 -22.38 -2.92 -8.92
N HIS A 111 -23.01 -3.14 -7.76
CA HIS A 111 -23.43 -2.05 -6.88
C HIS A 111 -22.24 -1.21 -6.41
N TYR A 112 -21.11 -1.83 -6.08
CA TYR A 112 -19.91 -1.10 -5.66
C TYR A 112 -19.28 -0.28 -6.79
N GLU A 113 -19.29 -0.77 -8.03
CA GLU A 113 -18.82 -0.01 -9.19
C GLU A 113 -19.74 1.18 -9.50
N GLU A 114 -21.06 1.02 -9.36
CA GLU A 114 -22.04 2.09 -9.48
C GLU A 114 -21.81 3.18 -8.41
N ASP A 115 -21.62 2.78 -7.16
CA ASP A 115 -21.30 3.69 -6.05
C ASP A 115 -19.96 4.43 -6.27
N ALA A 116 -18.99 3.77 -6.92
CA ALA A 116 -17.71 4.35 -7.31
C ALA A 116 -17.78 5.24 -8.57
N GLY A 117 -18.96 5.33 -9.22
CA GLY A 117 -19.15 6.09 -10.46
C GLY A 117 -18.43 5.49 -11.68
N ARG A 118 -18.02 4.22 -11.61
CA ARG A 118 -17.31 3.51 -12.68
C ARG A 118 -18.30 2.85 -13.62
N LYS A 119 -17.88 2.66 -14.87
CA LYS A 119 -18.69 1.99 -15.90
C LYS A 119 -18.16 0.58 -16.10
N GLY A 120 -18.91 -0.41 -15.63
CA GLY A 120 -18.55 -1.81 -15.75
C GLY A 120 -19.65 -2.71 -15.21
N ARG A 121 -19.75 -3.93 -15.73
CA ARG A 121 -20.60 -4.96 -15.12
C ARG A 121 -19.81 -6.25 -14.97
N HIS A 122 -19.84 -6.78 -13.77
CA HIS A 122 -19.40 -8.13 -13.44
C HIS A 122 -20.55 -9.10 -13.71
N LEU A 123 -20.24 -10.15 -14.45
CA LEU A 123 -21.14 -11.27 -14.74
C LEU A 123 -20.82 -12.48 -13.85
N GLU A 124 -19.60 -12.53 -13.32
CA GLU A 124 -19.10 -13.60 -12.46
C GLU A 124 -18.71 -13.02 -11.09
N PRO A 125 -18.66 -13.86 -10.04
CA PRO A 125 -18.19 -13.44 -8.73
C PRO A 125 -16.78 -12.87 -8.78
N VAL A 126 -16.52 -11.87 -7.94
CA VAL A 126 -15.22 -11.18 -7.86
C VAL A 126 -14.63 -11.38 -6.48
N THR A 127 -13.34 -11.73 -6.41
CA THR A 127 -12.63 -11.77 -5.13
C THR A 127 -12.18 -10.36 -4.74
N GLU A 128 -12.62 -9.89 -3.58
CA GLU A 128 -12.16 -8.66 -2.97
C GLU A 128 -11.11 -8.97 -1.90
N TYR A 129 -9.95 -8.31 -1.96
CA TYR A 129 -8.90 -8.42 -0.96
C TYR A 129 -8.92 -7.22 -0.02
N SER A 130 -8.72 -7.48 1.28
CA SER A 130 -8.66 -6.47 2.32
C SER A 130 -7.47 -6.70 3.24
N ILE A 131 -6.78 -5.62 3.62
CA ILE A 131 -5.71 -5.64 4.61
C ILE A 131 -6.14 -4.84 5.84
N VAL A 132 -6.06 -5.45 7.01
CA VAL A 132 -6.16 -4.73 8.29
C VAL A 132 -4.75 -4.45 8.78
N ALA A 133 -4.32 -3.20 8.67
CA ALA A 133 -2.96 -2.75 8.91
C ALA A 133 -2.76 -2.24 10.34
N SER A 134 -1.68 -2.64 10.99
CA SER A 134 -1.21 -2.01 12.23
C SER A 134 -0.10 -0.98 11.98
N SER A 135 0.63 -1.08 10.88
CA SER A 135 1.66 -0.11 10.50
C SER A 135 1.64 0.16 9.00
N VAL A 136 1.87 1.41 8.61
CA VAL A 136 2.01 1.82 7.21
C VAL A 136 3.21 2.75 7.09
N VAL A 137 4.08 2.45 6.15
CA VAL A 137 5.20 3.31 5.77
C VAL A 137 5.03 3.75 4.33
N ILE A 138 5.06 5.05 4.08
CA ILE A 138 4.81 5.70 2.79
C ILE A 138 6.08 6.39 2.32
N ARG A 139 6.46 6.19 1.05
CA ARG A 139 7.74 6.63 0.44
C ARG A 139 7.54 7.55 -0.76
#